data_AF-A0A178D9E9-F1
#
_entry.id   AF-A0A178D9E9-F1
#
_cell.length_a   1.000
_cell.length_b   1.000
_cell.length_c   1.000
_cell.angle_alpha   90.00
_cell.angle_beta   90.00
_cell.angle_gamma   90.00
#
_symmetry.space_group_name_H-M   'P 1'
#
loop_
_entity.id
_entity.type
_entity.pdbx_description
1 polymer ?
#
loop_
_entity_poly.entity_id
_entity_poly.type
_entity_poly.pdbx_seq_one_letter_code
_entity_poly.pdbx_strand_id
1 'polypeptide(L)'
;MGVRSLVSFGFVLIPIAVTISVLLGIQAYRESKGLPSNPFIDNSVKSSVYCQKAFGVHPFSNGQEYTFTPVMFDNFKLSRFFVYLDHYPVGTGFALVLVDIPSDRRRYFVGQIKAATNHYSDNRKLTISILPRNPNQWALPDDYTGPGALCMNVTTLSNGSYPTKTTAPEWSITWQFPRGPPTQPVHAFSNIKLDSNVFPIEISQVSAINFETEWYYGVGDERPEAMNIADLTAAALDANVAVDMFLDSDPDKATNVEEAKYEVMIWLGQFGASTQQIGLAEGAIATQVVNGTTFSLYSGVNGLGQSVLSWVASDAAAGVQTFNADIGPLLQGLTGLGGPTVNDYLGYIAFGSEALDSATNVTFYNKVLSMDVISL
;
A
#
# COMPACT_ATOMS: atom_id res chain seq x y z
N MET A 1 65.91 22.46 -9.47
CA MET A 1 64.96 21.37 -9.14
C MET A 1 63.61 21.73 -9.80
N GLY A 2 63.32 21.50 -11.07
CA GLY A 2 63.83 20.56 -12.06
C GLY A 2 62.62 19.77 -12.56
N VAL A 3 62.04 20.17 -13.71
CA VAL A 3 60.78 19.74 -14.36
C VAL A 3 60.53 18.21 -14.38
N ARG A 4 61.55 17.40 -14.12
CA ARG A 4 61.50 15.93 -13.98
C ARG A 4 60.66 15.43 -12.79
N SER A 5 60.42 16.24 -11.76
CA SER A 5 59.57 15.85 -10.61
C SER A 5 58.06 15.95 -10.89
N LEU A 6 57.64 16.84 -11.79
CA LEU A 6 56.22 17.04 -12.16
C LEU A 6 55.71 15.91 -13.07
N VAL A 7 56.57 15.44 -13.98
CA VAL A 7 56.25 14.34 -14.90
C VAL A 7 55.95 13.05 -14.12
N SER A 8 56.75 12.75 -13.09
CA SER A 8 56.56 11.53 -12.29
C SER A 8 55.29 11.56 -11.43
N PHE A 9 54.85 12.73 -10.97
CA PHE A 9 53.61 12.87 -10.19
C PHE A 9 52.36 12.79 -11.07
N GLY A 10 52.43 13.38 -12.28
CA GLY A 10 51.36 13.27 -13.28
C GLY A 10 51.08 11.83 -13.71
N PHE A 11 52.12 11.01 -13.92
CA PHE A 11 51.95 9.60 -14.30
C PHE A 11 51.37 8.71 -13.19
N VAL A 12 51.46 9.10 -11.91
CA VAL A 12 50.81 8.39 -10.80
C VAL A 12 49.36 8.84 -10.61
N LEU A 13 49.06 10.11 -10.85
CA LEU A 13 47.71 10.65 -10.71
C LEU A 13 46.78 10.22 -11.84
N ILE A 14 47.29 10.02 -13.07
CA ILE A 14 46.46 9.62 -14.21
C ILE A 14 45.74 8.28 -13.97
N PRO A 15 46.41 7.18 -13.57
CA PRO A 15 45.72 5.93 -13.27
C PRO A 15 44.66 6.08 -12.18
N ILE A 16 44.96 6.84 -11.11
CA ILE A 16 44.02 7.08 -10.00
C ILE A 16 42.78 7.84 -10.50
N ALA A 17 42.97 8.92 -11.26
CA ALA A 17 41.88 9.72 -11.82
C ALA A 17 41.04 8.93 -12.83
N VAL A 18 41.66 8.06 -13.62
CA VAL A 18 40.96 7.14 -14.54
C VAL A 18 40.13 6.14 -13.74
N THR A 19 40.69 5.52 -12.71
CA THR A 19 39.94 4.57 -11.85
C THR A 19 38.77 5.24 -11.16
N ILE A 20 38.95 6.43 -10.57
CA ILE A 20 37.86 7.19 -9.94
C ILE A 20 36.78 7.55 -10.96
N SER A 21 37.16 8.05 -12.14
CA SER A 21 36.21 8.40 -13.21
C SER A 21 35.40 7.18 -13.67
N VAL A 22 36.03 6.01 -13.81
CA VAL A 22 35.35 4.76 -14.17
C VAL A 22 34.39 4.32 -13.07
N LEU A 23 34.80 4.39 -11.79
CA LEU A 23 33.93 4.04 -10.66
C LEU A 23 32.71 4.97 -10.56
N LEU A 24 32.91 6.29 -10.73
CA LEU A 24 31.82 7.27 -10.75
C LEU A 24 30.90 7.06 -11.97
N GLY A 25 31.45 6.73 -13.14
CA GLY A 25 30.66 6.42 -14.33
C GLY A 25 29.82 5.15 -14.17
N ILE A 26 30.37 4.10 -13.56
CA ILE A 26 29.64 2.87 -13.23
C ILE A 26 28.55 3.16 -12.19
N GLN A 27 28.84 3.97 -11.17
CA GLN A 27 27.85 4.35 -10.16
C GLN A 27 26.70 5.16 -10.79
N ALA A 28 27.00 6.17 -11.60
CA ALA A 28 25.98 6.97 -12.30
C ALA A 28 25.14 6.12 -13.26
N TYR A 29 25.76 5.16 -13.96
CA TYR A 29 25.03 4.20 -14.80
C TYR A 29 24.09 3.32 -13.98
N ARG A 30 24.57 2.81 -12.83
CA ARG A 30 23.77 1.97 -11.92
C ARG A 30 22.59 2.75 -11.34
N GLU A 31 22.81 3.96 -10.85
CA GLU A 31 21.77 4.87 -10.36
C GLU A 31 20.73 5.19 -11.45
N SER A 32 21.17 5.35 -12.71
CA SER A 32 20.24 5.59 -13.84
C SER A 32 19.35 4.38 -14.19
N LYS A 33 19.74 3.19 -13.73
CA LYS A 33 19.03 1.92 -13.93
C LYS A 33 18.37 1.40 -12.65
N GLY A 34 18.30 2.21 -11.60
CA GLY A 34 17.77 1.80 -10.30
C GLY A 34 18.65 0.80 -9.54
N LEU A 35 19.84 0.46 -10.04
CA LEU A 35 20.73 -0.52 -9.42
C LEU A 35 21.43 0.07 -8.18
N PRO A 36 21.75 -0.74 -7.15
CA PRO A 36 22.37 -0.26 -5.92
C PRO A 36 23.76 0.35 -6.15
N SER A 37 24.10 1.43 -5.46
CA SER A 37 25.39 2.14 -5.60
C SER A 37 26.61 1.34 -5.11
N ASN A 38 26.43 0.37 -4.20
CA ASN A 38 27.49 -0.51 -3.72
C ASN A 38 27.39 -1.92 -4.36
N PRO A 39 28.47 -2.45 -4.98
CA PRO A 39 28.48 -3.77 -5.61
C PRO A 39 28.43 -4.95 -4.62
N PHE A 40 28.61 -4.72 -3.31
CA PHE A 40 28.57 -5.75 -2.27
C PHE A 40 27.24 -5.80 -1.50
N ILE A 41 26.15 -5.35 -2.13
CA ILE A 41 24.81 -5.39 -1.53
C ILE A 41 24.18 -6.77 -1.79
N ASP A 42 23.47 -7.29 -0.79
CA ASP A 42 22.66 -8.51 -0.89
C ASP A 42 21.56 -8.32 -1.94
N ASN A 43 21.70 -8.99 -3.09
CA ASN A 43 20.72 -8.97 -4.19
C ASN A 43 19.72 -10.13 -4.10
N SER A 44 19.57 -10.77 -2.93
CA SER A 44 18.62 -11.87 -2.78
C SER A 44 17.17 -11.41 -2.97
N VAL A 45 16.41 -12.27 -3.66
CA VAL A 45 14.95 -12.16 -3.74
C VAL A 45 14.37 -12.90 -2.54
N LYS A 46 13.52 -12.24 -1.77
CA LYS A 46 12.86 -12.81 -0.59
C LYS A 46 11.35 -12.80 -0.81
N SER A 47 10.75 -13.99 -0.86
CA SER A 47 9.30 -14.16 -0.80
C SER A 47 8.89 -14.46 0.64
N SER A 48 7.91 -13.72 1.14
CA SER A 48 7.38 -13.88 2.50
C SER A 48 5.87 -14.04 2.46
N VAL A 49 5.34 -15.01 3.21
CA VAL A 49 3.92 -15.31 3.30
C VAL A 49 3.37 -14.82 4.64
N TYR A 50 2.24 -14.10 4.57
CA TYR A 50 1.56 -13.49 5.69
C TYR A 50 0.10 -13.94 5.70
N CYS A 51 -0.22 -14.91 6.57
CA CYS A 51 -1.59 -15.36 6.82
C CYS A 51 -2.14 -14.84 8.16
N GLN A 52 -1.28 -14.23 8.96
CA GLN A 52 -1.61 -13.75 10.30
C GLN A 52 -2.39 -12.44 10.23
N LYS A 53 -3.38 -12.27 11.12
CA LYS A 53 -4.19 -11.06 11.29
C LYS A 53 -3.45 -9.91 11.99
N ALA A 54 -2.15 -9.75 11.74
CA ALA A 54 -1.33 -8.77 12.44
C ALA A 54 -0.15 -8.27 11.60
N PHE A 55 0.15 -6.99 11.77
CA PHE A 55 1.26 -6.23 11.21
C PHE A 55 1.21 -6.05 9.69
N GLY A 56 1.11 -4.80 9.24
CA GLY A 56 1.34 -4.43 7.84
C GLY A 56 2.78 -4.77 7.43
N VAL A 57 3.00 -4.99 6.14
CA VAL A 57 4.34 -5.28 5.61
C VAL A 57 4.87 -4.03 4.95
N HIS A 58 6.07 -3.60 5.33
CA HIS A 58 6.73 -2.42 4.77
C HIS A 58 8.09 -2.82 4.18
N PRO A 59 8.14 -3.25 2.91
CA PRO A 59 9.38 -3.63 2.26
C PRO A 59 10.35 -2.46 2.14
N PHE A 60 11.63 -2.75 2.36
CA PHE A 60 12.68 -1.77 2.13
C PHE A 60 12.77 -1.40 0.64
N SER A 61 12.81 -0.10 0.33
CA SER A 61 12.91 0.45 -1.01
C SER A 61 13.94 1.59 -1.02
N ASN A 62 14.73 1.72 -2.10
CA ASN A 62 15.58 2.90 -2.32
C ASN A 62 14.84 4.05 -3.01
N GLY A 63 13.57 3.82 -3.39
CA GLY A 63 12.71 4.81 -4.03
C GLY A 63 11.50 5.11 -3.16
N GLN A 64 10.34 5.11 -3.79
CA GLN A 64 9.03 5.23 -3.20
C GLN A 64 8.79 4.10 -2.20
N GLU A 65 8.25 4.46 -1.05
CA GLU A 65 7.87 3.52 -0.01
C GLU A 65 6.42 3.07 -0.19
N TYR A 66 6.17 1.82 0.19
CA TYR A 66 4.85 1.19 0.11
C TYR A 66 4.58 0.39 1.38
N THR A 67 3.36 0.49 1.89
CA THR A 67 2.87 -0.37 2.97
C THR A 67 1.78 -1.28 2.46
N PHE A 68 1.98 -2.58 2.61
CA PHE A 68 0.97 -3.59 2.35
C PHE A 68 0.04 -3.71 3.53
N THR A 69 -1.26 -3.73 3.21
CA THR A 69 -2.37 -3.98 4.12
C THR A 69 -2.40 -3.02 5.31
N PRO A 70 -2.29 -1.70 5.08
CA PRO A 70 -2.49 -0.74 6.15
C PRO A 70 -3.97 -0.71 6.52
N VAL A 71 -4.28 -1.21 7.70
CA VAL A 71 -5.39 -0.70 8.49
C VAL A 71 -4.75 0.17 9.54
N MET A 72 -4.88 1.48 9.40
CA MET A 72 -4.45 2.40 10.43
C MET A 72 -5.56 2.45 11.48
N PHE A 73 -5.45 1.62 12.52
CA PHE A 73 -6.09 1.96 13.78
C PHE A 73 -5.19 2.96 14.48
N ASP A 74 -5.57 4.23 14.51
CA ASP A 74 -4.96 5.16 15.45
C ASP A 74 -5.97 6.14 16.02
N ASN A 75 -6.52 5.78 17.18
CA ASN A 75 -6.78 6.71 18.28
C ASN A 75 -7.06 5.97 19.60
N PHE A 76 -6.17 5.07 20.04
CA PHE A 76 -6.11 4.80 21.48
C PHE A 76 -5.33 5.91 22.17
N LYS A 77 -6.05 6.82 22.86
CA LYS A 77 -5.47 7.59 23.95
C LYS A 77 -5.03 6.61 25.05
N LEU A 78 -3.80 6.13 24.95
CA LEU A 78 -3.16 5.37 26.03
C LEU A 78 -3.03 6.29 27.25
N SER A 79 -3.87 6.05 28.26
CA SER A 79 -3.90 6.87 29.47
C SER A 79 -2.75 6.55 30.43
N ARG A 80 -2.07 5.38 30.27
CA ARG A 80 -0.95 4.96 31.14
C ARG A 80 0.06 4.09 30.40
N PHE A 81 1.34 4.43 30.54
CA PHE A 81 2.47 3.58 30.23
C PHE A 81 3.05 3.02 31.53
N PHE A 82 3.39 1.73 31.54
CA PHE A 82 4.27 1.15 32.56
C PHE A 82 5.56 0.69 31.86
N VAL A 83 6.62 1.47 31.99
CA VAL A 83 7.97 1.01 31.62
C VAL A 83 8.50 0.23 32.82
N TYR A 84 8.57 -1.10 32.71
CA TYR A 84 9.34 -1.90 33.65
C TYR A 84 10.82 -1.81 33.26
N LEU A 85 11.56 -0.98 34.00
CA LEU A 85 13.02 -1.01 33.98
C LEU A 85 13.47 -2.04 35.01
N ASP A 86 13.72 -3.27 34.56
CA ASP A 86 14.40 -4.25 35.40
C ASP A 86 15.83 -3.73 35.66
N HIS A 87 16.17 -3.54 36.93
CA HIS A 87 17.50 -3.11 37.35
C HIS A 87 18.50 -4.27 37.12
N TYR A 88 18.95 -4.45 35.89
CA TYR A 88 20.15 -5.24 35.63
C TYR A 88 21.39 -4.37 35.89
N PRO A 89 22.40 -4.90 36.60
CA PRO A 89 23.65 -4.18 36.80
C PRO A 89 24.31 -3.89 35.44
N VAL A 90 24.41 -2.60 35.13
CA VAL A 90 25.28 -1.91 34.16
C VAL A 90 25.71 -2.73 32.93
N GLY A 91 25.09 -2.49 31.77
CA GLY A 91 25.66 -2.89 30.47
C GLY A 91 24.70 -2.95 29.29
N THR A 92 23.46 -3.41 29.49
CA THR A 92 22.42 -3.48 28.45
C THR A 92 21.05 -3.56 29.12
N GLY A 93 20.33 -2.44 29.18
CA GLY A 93 18.93 -2.43 29.61
C GLY A 93 18.03 -2.77 28.42
N PHE A 94 17.21 -3.82 28.56
CA PHE A 94 16.09 -4.06 27.66
C PHE A 94 14.85 -3.46 28.30
N ALA A 95 14.18 -2.54 27.60
CA ALA A 95 12.85 -2.10 28.04
C ALA A 95 11.82 -3.03 27.40
N LEU A 96 11.04 -3.72 28.25
CA LEU A 96 9.89 -4.50 27.84
C LEU A 96 8.69 -3.56 27.74
N VAL A 97 8.13 -3.36 26.54
CA VAL A 97 6.94 -2.53 26.36
C VAL A 97 5.71 -3.41 26.47
N LEU A 98 5.00 -3.29 27.60
CA LEU A 98 3.71 -3.93 27.82
C LEU A 98 2.61 -2.88 27.67
N VAL A 99 1.65 -3.17 26.80
CA VAL A 99 0.46 -2.33 26.63
C VAL A 99 -0.72 -3.02 27.34
N ASP A 100 -1.41 -2.27 28.19
CA ASP A 100 -2.60 -2.73 28.91
C ASP A 100 -3.83 -2.19 28.17
N ILE A 101 -4.67 -3.09 27.64
CA ILE A 101 -5.91 -2.70 26.96
C ILE A 101 -7.04 -2.70 27.99
N PRO A 102 -7.65 -1.53 28.30
CA PRO A 102 -8.61 -1.43 29.41
C PRO A 102 -9.85 -2.31 29.26
N SER A 103 -10.24 -2.64 28.02
CA SER A 103 -11.43 -3.46 27.73
C SER A 103 -11.23 -4.95 27.99
N ASP A 104 -10.00 -5.47 28.01
CA ASP A 104 -9.73 -6.92 28.05
C ASP A 104 -8.85 -7.36 29.24
N ARG A 105 -8.27 -6.42 30.01
CA ARG A 105 -7.32 -6.71 31.13
C ARG A 105 -6.15 -7.63 30.76
N ARG A 106 -5.86 -7.80 29.46
CA ARG A 106 -4.73 -8.57 28.96
C ARG A 106 -3.56 -7.61 28.68
N ARG A 107 -2.36 -8.06 29.02
CA ARG A 107 -1.11 -7.36 28.68
C ARG A 107 -0.55 -7.93 27.40
N TYR A 108 -0.29 -7.06 26.43
CA TYR A 108 0.31 -7.44 25.16
C TYR A 108 1.78 -7.01 25.15
N PHE A 109 2.64 -7.91 24.68
CA PHE A 109 4.05 -7.61 24.45
C PHE A 109 4.20 -6.94 23.09
N VAL A 110 4.70 -5.69 23.07
CA VAL A 110 4.75 -4.86 21.85
C VAL A 110 6.18 -4.71 21.31
N GLY A 111 7.19 -5.15 22.05
CA GLY A 111 8.56 -5.24 21.54
C GLY A 111 9.64 -5.04 22.60
N GLN A 112 10.90 -5.22 22.19
CA GLN A 112 12.09 -4.87 22.96
C GLN A 112 12.69 -3.58 22.42
N ILE A 113 12.91 -2.59 23.29
CA ILE A 113 13.69 -1.39 22.93
C ILE A 113 15.08 -1.53 23.54
N LYS A 114 16.12 -1.40 22.70
CA LYS A 114 17.52 -1.29 23.15
C LYS A 114 17.77 0.16 23.54
N ALA A 115 17.64 0.48 24.82
CA ALA A 115 17.88 1.83 25.31
C ALA A 115 19.40 2.09 25.40
N ALA A 116 19.92 3.00 24.56
CA ALA A 116 21.20 3.61 24.83
C ALA A 116 21.04 4.49 26.09
N THR A 117 21.86 4.24 27.10
CA THR A 117 21.84 4.95 28.39
C THR A 117 22.11 6.44 28.19
N ASN A 118 21.05 7.23 28.02
CA ASN A 118 21.06 8.66 28.29
C ASN A 118 19.71 9.01 28.92
N HIS A 119 19.76 9.52 30.15
CA HIS A 119 18.62 10.06 30.88
C HIS A 119 17.85 11.05 29.99
N TYR A 120 16.63 10.67 29.58
CA TYR A 120 15.69 11.58 28.95
C TYR A 120 14.45 11.70 29.85
N SER A 121 14.33 12.82 30.53
CA SER A 121 13.16 13.24 31.31
C SER A 121 12.21 14.10 30.46
N ASP A 122 11.95 13.68 29.22
CA ASP A 122 11.15 14.46 28.28
C ASP A 122 9.83 13.73 27.98
N ASN A 123 8.73 14.44 28.19
CA ASN A 123 7.33 14.02 28.00
C ASN A 123 6.99 13.88 26.50
N ARG A 124 7.86 13.21 25.74
CA ARG A 124 7.59 12.92 24.33
C ARG A 124 6.48 11.88 24.28
N LYS A 125 5.35 12.24 23.66
CA LYS A 125 4.28 11.32 23.28
C LYS A 125 4.93 10.17 22.51
N LEU A 126 4.98 8.99 23.13
CA LEU A 126 5.28 7.76 22.42
C LEU A 126 3.97 7.32 21.79
N THR A 127 3.77 7.62 20.50
CA THR A 127 2.65 7.05 19.74
C THR A 127 2.98 5.59 19.52
N ILE A 128 2.28 4.69 20.21
CA ILE A 128 2.26 3.27 19.87
C ILE A 128 1.02 3.05 19.02
N SER A 129 1.21 2.96 17.72
CA SER A 129 0.17 2.52 16.79
C SER A 129 -0.06 1.03 17.01
N ILE A 130 -1.29 0.63 17.32
CA ILE A 130 -1.66 -0.80 17.36
C ILE A 130 -1.73 -1.25 15.91
N LEU A 131 -0.82 -2.16 15.55
CA LEU A 131 -0.44 -2.40 14.17
C LEU A 131 -1.55 -3.09 13.33
N PRO A 132 -1.55 -2.88 12.00
CA PRO A 132 -2.63 -3.26 11.08
C PRO A 132 -3.11 -4.72 11.13
N ARG A 133 -4.39 -4.95 10.78
CA ARG A 133 -4.89 -6.27 10.38
C ARG A 133 -4.28 -6.65 9.03
N ASN A 134 -3.47 -7.70 8.98
CA ASN A 134 -2.94 -8.25 7.74
C ASN A 134 -3.79 -9.47 7.30
N PRO A 135 -4.08 -9.70 6.02
CA PRO A 135 -3.92 -8.80 4.89
C PRO A 135 -5.16 -7.92 4.69
N ASN A 136 -5.46 -7.06 5.66
CA ASN A 136 -6.62 -6.17 5.69
C ASN A 136 -7.97 -6.90 5.64
N GLN A 137 -8.13 -7.91 6.50
CA GLN A 137 -9.42 -8.56 6.78
C GLN A 137 -10.28 -7.71 7.74
N TRP A 138 -10.49 -6.44 7.40
CA TRP A 138 -11.06 -5.44 8.31
C TRP A 138 -12.50 -5.75 8.77
N ALA A 139 -13.27 -6.44 7.93
CA ALA A 139 -14.66 -6.78 8.21
C ALA A 139 -14.80 -8.06 9.04
N LEU A 140 -13.72 -8.82 9.22
CA LEU A 140 -13.71 -10.00 10.07
C LEU A 140 -13.35 -9.63 11.50
N PRO A 141 -14.08 -10.14 12.52
CA PRO A 141 -13.69 -9.94 13.90
C PRO A 141 -12.36 -10.66 14.20
N ASP A 142 -11.67 -10.18 15.24
CA ASP A 142 -10.34 -10.68 15.61
C ASP A 142 -10.39 -12.17 16.03
N ASP A 143 -11.50 -12.60 16.62
CA ASP A 143 -11.77 -13.97 17.04
C ASP A 143 -12.54 -14.79 15.99
N TYR A 144 -12.62 -14.34 14.74
CA TYR A 144 -13.31 -15.08 13.68
C TYR A 144 -12.77 -16.51 13.54
N THR A 145 -13.64 -17.48 13.82
CA THR A 145 -13.40 -18.92 13.62
C THR A 145 -14.26 -19.51 12.51
N GLY A 146 -14.87 -18.65 11.67
CA GLY A 146 -15.67 -19.10 10.53
C GLY A 146 -14.83 -19.73 9.42
N PRO A 147 -15.46 -20.35 8.41
CA PRO A 147 -14.75 -20.90 7.28
C PRO A 147 -14.12 -19.80 6.43
N GLY A 148 -13.08 -20.17 5.69
CA GLY A 148 -12.34 -19.25 4.83
C GLY A 148 -11.10 -18.65 5.48
N ALA A 149 -10.17 -18.22 4.63
CA ALA A 149 -8.89 -17.67 5.03
C ALA A 149 -8.34 -16.78 3.91
N LEU A 150 -7.37 -15.94 4.28
CA LEU A 150 -6.65 -15.05 3.38
C LEU A 150 -5.16 -15.10 3.75
N CYS A 151 -4.30 -15.35 2.76
CA CYS A 151 -2.86 -15.22 2.89
C CYS A 151 -2.31 -14.29 1.81
N MET A 152 -1.41 -13.39 2.19
CA MET A 152 -0.66 -12.54 1.27
C MET A 152 0.75 -13.09 1.07
N ASN A 153 1.28 -12.98 -0.14
CA ASN A 153 2.68 -13.23 -0.45
C ASN A 153 3.30 -11.97 -1.07
N VAL A 154 4.44 -11.52 -0.54
CA VAL A 154 5.17 -10.36 -1.06
C VAL A 154 6.56 -10.79 -1.51
N THR A 155 6.96 -10.41 -2.72
CA THR A 155 8.29 -10.63 -3.27
C THR A 155 9.11 -9.35 -3.15
N THR A 156 10.16 -9.40 -2.33
CA THR A 156 11.02 -8.24 -2.04
C THR A 156 12.45 -8.46 -2.53
N LEU A 157 13.14 -7.37 -2.84
CA LEU A 157 14.55 -7.39 -3.20
C LEU A 157 15.34 -6.86 -2.01
N SER A 158 16.26 -7.66 -1.47
CA SER A 158 17.02 -7.30 -0.25
C SER A 158 17.83 -6.01 -0.40
N ASN A 159 18.14 -5.62 -1.63
CA ASN A 159 18.87 -4.40 -1.97
C ASN A 159 17.97 -3.17 -2.17
N GLY A 160 16.64 -3.32 -2.14
CA GLY A 160 15.65 -2.27 -2.37
C GLY A 160 15.64 -1.68 -3.79
N SER A 161 16.29 -2.33 -4.77
CA SER A 161 16.36 -1.83 -6.15
C SER A 161 15.23 -2.38 -7.02
N TYR A 162 14.13 -1.64 -7.12
CA TYR A 162 13.04 -1.95 -8.03
C TYR A 162 13.26 -1.33 -9.43
N PRO A 163 12.56 -1.80 -10.48
CA PRO A 163 12.77 -1.34 -11.86
C PRO A 163 12.77 0.18 -12.05
N THR A 164 11.90 0.89 -11.33
CA THR A 164 11.91 2.35 -11.21
C THR A 164 11.89 2.76 -9.74
N LYS A 165 12.05 4.06 -9.47
CA LYS A 165 11.86 4.62 -8.13
C LYS A 165 10.42 4.54 -7.65
N THR A 166 9.45 4.37 -8.53
CA THR A 166 8.01 4.35 -8.21
C THR A 166 7.44 2.94 -8.33
N THR A 167 8.26 1.91 -8.64
CA THR A 167 7.77 0.54 -8.75
C THR A 167 7.65 -0.09 -7.37
N ALA A 168 6.49 -0.66 -7.09
CA ALA A 168 6.23 -1.44 -5.90
C ALA A 168 6.74 -2.89 -6.02
N PRO A 169 6.95 -3.59 -4.89
CA PRO A 169 7.21 -5.03 -4.89
C PRO A 169 6.01 -5.83 -5.42
N GLU A 170 6.29 -6.92 -6.15
CA GLU A 170 5.25 -7.86 -6.58
C GLU A 170 4.57 -8.52 -5.37
N TRP A 171 3.26 -8.74 -5.48
CA TRP A 171 2.50 -9.38 -4.42
C TRP A 171 1.30 -10.15 -4.92
N SER A 172 0.86 -11.12 -4.13
CA SER A 172 -0.36 -11.86 -4.37
C SER A 172 -1.15 -12.07 -3.08
N ILE A 173 -2.44 -12.33 -3.22
CA ILE A 173 -3.28 -12.85 -2.15
C ILE A 173 -3.96 -14.12 -2.62
N THR A 174 -3.95 -15.14 -1.78
CA THR A 174 -4.72 -16.37 -1.97
C THR A 174 -5.78 -16.43 -0.91
N TRP A 175 -7.02 -16.61 -1.32
CA TRP A 175 -8.14 -16.54 -0.39
C TRP A 175 -9.33 -17.37 -0.81
N GLN A 176 -10.17 -17.65 0.18
CA GLN A 176 -11.49 -18.23 0.02
C GLN A 176 -12.33 -17.74 1.19
N PHE A 177 -13.51 -17.20 0.91
CA PHE A 177 -14.50 -16.87 1.93
C PHE A 177 -15.89 -17.29 1.44
N PRO A 178 -16.77 -17.78 2.32
CA PRO A 178 -18.17 -17.89 1.96
C PRO A 178 -18.78 -16.50 1.77
N ARG A 179 -19.86 -16.41 1.00
CA ARG A 179 -20.64 -15.16 0.89
C ARG A 179 -20.99 -14.55 2.24
N GLY A 180 -20.61 -13.28 2.41
CA GLY A 180 -20.97 -12.46 3.57
C GLY A 180 -22.44 -12.04 3.58
N PRO A 181 -22.93 -11.44 4.68
CA PRO A 181 -24.28 -10.90 4.73
C PRO A 181 -24.48 -9.76 3.72
N PRO A 182 -25.69 -9.55 3.17
CA PRO A 182 -25.95 -8.48 2.21
C PRO A 182 -25.62 -7.06 2.71
N THR A 183 -25.60 -6.85 4.02
CA THR A 183 -25.27 -5.55 4.64
C THR A 183 -23.77 -5.30 4.76
N GLN A 184 -22.93 -6.34 4.65
CA GLN A 184 -21.48 -6.27 4.74
C GLN A 184 -20.88 -7.48 3.98
N PRO A 185 -20.89 -7.48 2.64
CA PRO A 185 -20.46 -8.63 1.86
C PRO A 185 -18.93 -8.77 1.75
N VAL A 186 -18.20 -7.67 1.94
CA VAL A 186 -16.74 -7.63 1.88
C VAL A 186 -16.14 -8.18 3.16
N HIS A 187 -15.18 -9.11 3.04
CA HIS A 187 -14.41 -9.69 4.14
C HIS A 187 -13.07 -8.97 4.36
N ALA A 188 -12.45 -8.53 3.27
CA ALA A 188 -11.12 -7.95 3.28
C ALA A 188 -10.92 -7.03 2.08
N PHE A 189 -10.05 -6.04 2.23
CA PHE A 189 -9.51 -5.24 1.13
C PHE A 189 -7.98 -5.31 1.17
N SER A 190 -7.41 -6.43 0.75
CA SER A 190 -5.95 -6.54 0.69
C SER A 190 -5.42 -5.58 -0.35
N ASN A 191 -4.53 -4.69 0.07
CA ASN A 191 -4.03 -3.62 -0.77
C ASN A 191 -2.58 -3.28 -0.45
N ILE A 192 -2.00 -2.45 -1.31
CA ILE A 192 -0.73 -1.79 -1.11
C ILE A 192 -0.95 -0.29 -1.23
N LYS A 193 -0.54 0.45 -0.18
CA LYS A 193 -0.67 1.89 -0.07
C LYS A 193 0.64 2.57 -0.46
N LEU A 194 0.52 3.71 -1.13
CA LEU A 194 1.64 4.63 -1.37
C LEU A 194 2.01 5.37 -0.07
N ASP A 195 3.22 5.20 0.43
CA ASP A 195 3.76 6.02 1.51
C ASP A 195 4.68 7.08 0.93
N SER A 196 4.11 8.26 0.75
CA SER A 196 4.82 9.41 0.20
C SER A 196 4.69 10.60 1.15
N ASN A 197 5.76 11.37 1.25
CA ASN A 197 5.81 12.65 1.95
C ASN A 197 5.03 13.76 1.23
N VAL A 198 4.44 13.47 0.06
CA VAL A 198 3.48 14.34 -0.60
C VAL A 198 2.16 14.42 0.17
N PHE A 199 1.78 13.38 0.93
CA PHE A 199 0.49 13.35 1.63
C PHE A 199 0.55 14.01 3.01
N PRO A 200 -0.56 14.64 3.45
CA PRO A 200 -1.75 14.99 2.66
C PRO A 200 -1.48 16.15 1.68
N ILE A 201 -2.02 16.07 0.46
CA ILE A 201 -1.89 17.10 -0.59
C ILE A 201 -3.25 17.64 -0.99
N GLU A 202 -3.38 18.96 -1.10
CA GLU A 202 -4.60 19.59 -1.64
C GLU A 202 -4.78 19.21 -3.11
N ILE A 203 -5.99 18.84 -3.54
CA ILE A 203 -6.26 18.40 -4.93
C ILE A 203 -5.80 19.46 -5.95
N SER A 204 -5.94 20.74 -5.62
CA SER A 204 -5.49 21.87 -6.47
C SER A 204 -3.98 21.88 -6.73
N GLN A 205 -3.18 21.23 -5.87
CA GLN A 205 -1.73 21.12 -5.99
C GLN A 205 -1.28 19.84 -6.70
N VAL A 206 -2.20 18.93 -7.04
CA VAL A 206 -1.87 17.69 -7.78
C VAL A 206 -1.80 17.99 -9.27
N SER A 207 -0.62 17.83 -9.86
CA SER A 207 -0.41 18.01 -11.30
C SER A 207 -0.72 16.74 -12.10
N ALA A 208 -0.39 15.56 -11.55
CA ALA A 208 -0.71 14.25 -12.12
C ALA A 208 -0.71 13.17 -11.03
N ILE A 209 -1.45 12.08 -11.27
CA ILE A 209 -1.38 10.84 -10.49
C ILE A 209 -1.03 9.73 -11.49
N ASN A 210 0.26 9.47 -11.67
CA ASN A 210 0.71 8.40 -12.56
C ASN A 210 0.48 7.05 -11.89
N PHE A 211 -0.32 6.21 -12.56
CA PHE A 211 -0.69 4.90 -12.09
C PHE A 211 -0.46 3.88 -13.19
N GLU A 212 0.36 2.87 -12.90
CA GLU A 212 0.63 1.73 -13.77
C GLU A 212 0.41 0.42 -13.01
N THR A 213 -0.28 -0.53 -13.64
CA THR A 213 -0.49 -1.87 -13.09
C THR A 213 -0.52 -2.95 -14.17
N GLU A 214 -0.07 -4.15 -13.79
CA GLU A 214 -0.32 -5.43 -14.45
C GLU A 214 -0.76 -6.43 -13.36
N TRP A 215 -1.98 -6.96 -13.46
CA TRP A 215 -2.55 -7.87 -12.46
C TRP A 215 -3.40 -8.98 -13.09
N TYR A 216 -3.58 -10.06 -12.34
CA TYR A 216 -4.33 -11.24 -12.75
C TYR A 216 -5.10 -11.84 -11.57
N TYR A 217 -6.22 -12.51 -11.88
CA TYR A 217 -6.94 -13.41 -10.98
C TYR A 217 -6.97 -14.83 -11.54
N GLY A 218 -6.78 -15.82 -10.69
CA GLY A 218 -6.77 -17.23 -11.06
C GLY A 218 -7.41 -18.11 -10.00
N VAL A 219 -7.87 -19.30 -10.41
CA VAL A 219 -8.36 -20.32 -9.48
C VAL A 219 -7.17 -21.10 -8.91
N GLY A 220 -7.20 -21.37 -7.61
CA GLY A 220 -6.16 -22.08 -6.87
C GLY A 220 -5.19 -21.17 -6.13
N ASP A 221 -4.09 -21.77 -5.67
CA ASP A 221 -3.11 -21.14 -4.77
C ASP A 221 -1.88 -20.55 -5.49
N GLU A 222 -1.77 -20.81 -6.78
CA GLU A 222 -0.61 -20.40 -7.58
C GLU A 222 -0.81 -19.00 -8.17
N ARG A 223 0.29 -18.29 -8.42
CA ARG A 223 0.26 -16.99 -9.10
C ARG A 223 -0.19 -17.17 -10.55
N PRO A 224 -1.34 -16.60 -10.97
CA PRO A 224 -1.76 -16.64 -12.35
C PRO A 224 -0.93 -15.72 -13.25
N GLU A 225 -0.58 -16.17 -14.45
CA GLU A 225 0.03 -15.33 -15.52
C GLU A 225 -1.01 -14.90 -16.58
N ALA A 226 -2.25 -15.35 -16.44
CA ALA A 226 -3.37 -15.02 -17.31
C ALA A 226 -4.68 -15.20 -16.55
N MET A 227 -5.73 -14.52 -17.01
CA MET A 227 -7.09 -14.70 -16.48
C MET A 227 -7.96 -15.55 -17.39
N ASN A 228 -8.77 -16.43 -16.78
CA ASN A 228 -9.86 -17.13 -17.45
C ASN A 228 -11.18 -16.83 -16.74
N ILE A 229 -12.01 -15.96 -17.34
CA ILE A 229 -13.29 -15.53 -16.76
C ILE A 229 -14.24 -16.71 -16.54
N ALA A 230 -14.20 -17.74 -17.39
CA ALA A 230 -15.06 -18.92 -17.23
C ALA A 230 -14.70 -19.70 -15.96
N ASP A 231 -13.40 -19.85 -15.68
CA ASP A 231 -12.93 -20.55 -14.48
C ASP A 231 -13.24 -19.73 -13.22
N LEU A 232 -13.04 -18.42 -13.25
CA LEU A 232 -13.39 -17.52 -12.13
C LEU A 232 -14.91 -17.53 -11.85
N THR A 233 -15.72 -17.57 -12.90
CA THR A 233 -17.19 -17.71 -12.78
C THR A 233 -17.56 -19.06 -12.19
N ALA A 234 -16.92 -20.15 -12.62
CA ALA A 234 -17.15 -21.49 -12.08
C ALA A 234 -16.72 -21.62 -10.61
N ALA A 235 -15.70 -20.85 -10.20
CA ALA A 235 -15.27 -20.71 -8.81
C ALA A 235 -16.17 -19.76 -7.99
N ALA A 236 -17.23 -19.21 -8.58
CA ALA A 236 -18.13 -18.24 -7.96
C ALA A 236 -17.39 -17.04 -7.35
N LEU A 237 -16.38 -16.51 -8.05
CA LEU A 237 -15.63 -15.34 -7.60
C LEU A 237 -16.54 -14.10 -7.57
N ASP A 238 -16.82 -13.59 -6.38
CA ASP A 238 -17.26 -12.22 -6.14
C ASP A 238 -16.07 -11.43 -5.58
N ALA A 239 -15.49 -10.53 -6.40
CA ALA A 239 -14.38 -9.65 -6.03
C ALA A 239 -14.28 -8.43 -6.96
N ASN A 240 -13.70 -7.33 -6.47
CA ASN A 240 -13.25 -6.24 -7.33
C ASN A 240 -11.73 -6.12 -7.35
N VAL A 241 -11.21 -5.28 -8.23
CA VAL A 241 -9.82 -4.80 -8.19
C VAL A 241 -9.86 -3.29 -8.36
N ALA A 242 -9.36 -2.56 -7.38
CA ALA A 242 -9.61 -1.13 -7.26
C ALA A 242 -8.40 -0.34 -6.74
N VAL A 243 -8.26 0.89 -7.26
CA VAL A 243 -7.60 1.97 -6.53
C VAL A 243 -8.61 2.53 -5.53
N ASP A 244 -8.14 2.85 -4.33
CA ASP A 244 -8.94 3.39 -3.25
C ASP A 244 -8.25 4.62 -2.65
N MET A 245 -9.00 5.73 -2.55
CA MET A 245 -8.50 7.03 -2.14
C MET A 245 -9.40 7.66 -1.09
N PHE A 246 -8.81 8.17 -0.01
CA PHE A 246 -9.55 8.88 1.03
C PHE A 246 -9.21 10.36 1.05
N LEU A 247 -10.26 11.18 1.16
CA LEU A 247 -10.16 12.62 1.07
C LEU A 247 -11.04 13.34 2.09
N ASP A 248 -10.55 14.48 2.56
CA ASP A 248 -11.29 15.38 3.44
C ASP A 248 -10.78 16.83 3.32
N SER A 249 -11.62 17.78 3.67
CA SER A 249 -11.25 19.18 3.89
C SER A 249 -10.24 19.36 5.03
N ASP A 250 -10.26 18.44 6.00
CA ASP A 250 -9.31 18.35 7.10
C ASP A 250 -8.16 17.40 6.70
N PRO A 251 -6.92 17.90 6.55
CA PRO A 251 -5.79 17.09 6.12
C PRO A 251 -5.50 15.91 7.06
N ASP A 252 -5.79 16.02 8.36
CA ASP A 252 -5.57 14.93 9.30
C ASP A 252 -6.57 13.79 9.02
N LYS A 253 -7.85 14.13 8.80
CA LYS A 253 -8.90 13.16 8.48
C LYS A 253 -8.72 12.52 7.12
N ALA A 254 -8.19 13.26 6.13
CA ALA A 254 -7.92 12.72 4.80
C ALA A 254 -6.94 11.52 4.83
N THR A 255 -6.11 11.41 5.87
CA THR A 255 -5.18 10.28 6.06
C THR A 255 -5.78 9.09 6.83
N ASN A 256 -7.03 9.23 7.32
CA ASN A 256 -7.73 8.23 8.11
C ASN A 256 -8.92 7.64 7.34
N VAL A 257 -8.83 6.36 7.02
CA VAL A 257 -9.82 5.62 6.21
C VAL A 257 -11.21 5.53 6.86
N GLU A 258 -11.33 5.67 8.19
CA GLU A 258 -12.61 5.63 8.90
C GLU A 258 -13.22 7.03 9.09
N GLU A 259 -12.40 8.09 9.11
CA GLU A 259 -12.84 9.45 9.42
C GLU A 259 -12.98 10.35 8.19
N ALA A 260 -12.30 10.03 7.09
CA ALA A 260 -12.34 10.82 5.88
C ALA A 260 -13.77 10.95 5.33
N LYS A 261 -14.18 12.15 4.95
CA LYS A 261 -15.52 12.39 4.43
C LYS A 261 -15.80 11.69 3.09
N TYR A 262 -14.78 11.53 2.25
CA TYR A 262 -14.91 10.99 0.90
C TYR A 262 -14.04 9.75 0.71
N GLU A 263 -14.61 8.76 0.03
CA GLU A 263 -13.93 7.57 -0.48
C GLU A 263 -14.11 7.57 -2.01
N VAL A 264 -13.00 7.65 -2.75
CA VAL A 264 -13.01 7.66 -4.22
C VAL A 264 -12.31 6.41 -4.71
N MET A 265 -13.07 5.54 -5.37
CA MET A 265 -12.56 4.28 -5.89
C MET A 265 -12.47 4.30 -7.42
N ILE A 266 -11.50 3.58 -7.97
CA ILE A 266 -11.39 3.33 -9.42
C ILE A 266 -11.28 1.83 -9.64
N TRP A 267 -12.36 1.21 -10.12
CA TRP A 267 -12.47 -0.23 -10.32
C TRP A 267 -12.00 -0.63 -11.72
N LEU A 268 -10.97 -1.46 -11.74
CA LEU A 268 -10.41 -2.10 -12.94
C LEU A 268 -10.91 -3.55 -13.11
N GLY A 269 -11.43 -4.17 -12.04
CA GLY A 269 -12.03 -5.50 -12.06
C GLY A 269 -13.34 -5.53 -11.29
N GLN A 270 -14.35 -6.23 -11.81
CA GLN A 270 -15.65 -6.46 -11.16
C GLN A 270 -16.15 -7.86 -11.52
N PHE A 271 -15.94 -8.81 -10.62
CA PHE A 271 -16.29 -10.21 -10.83
C PHE A 271 -17.49 -10.60 -9.98
N GLY A 272 -18.40 -11.36 -10.58
CA GLY A 272 -19.53 -11.94 -9.87
C GLY A 272 -20.68 -10.96 -9.57
N ALA A 273 -21.87 -11.51 -9.30
CA ALA A 273 -23.11 -10.74 -9.24
C ALA A 273 -23.27 -9.95 -7.92
N SER A 274 -22.55 -10.37 -6.88
CA SER A 274 -22.60 -9.71 -5.57
C SER A 274 -21.64 -8.53 -5.46
N THR A 275 -20.72 -8.40 -6.41
CA THR A 275 -19.75 -7.29 -6.46
C THR A 275 -20.40 -6.09 -7.11
N GLN A 276 -21.01 -5.24 -6.30
CA GLN A 276 -21.72 -4.05 -6.74
C GLN A 276 -21.14 -2.82 -6.05
N GLN A 277 -20.78 -1.83 -6.84
CA GLN A 277 -20.38 -0.53 -6.33
C GLN A 277 -21.56 0.19 -5.69
N ILE A 278 -21.27 1.03 -4.70
CA ILE A 278 -22.26 1.89 -4.07
C ILE A 278 -22.81 2.86 -5.14
N GLY A 279 -24.14 3.01 -5.19
CA GLY A 279 -24.81 3.85 -6.19
C GLY A 279 -25.24 3.13 -7.47
N LEU A 280 -25.04 1.80 -7.58
CA LEU A 280 -25.40 1.06 -8.80
C LEU A 280 -26.89 1.17 -9.16
N ALA A 281 -27.78 1.16 -8.17
CA ALA A 281 -29.23 1.20 -8.40
C ALA A 281 -29.71 2.58 -8.91
N GLU A 282 -29.02 3.64 -8.52
CA GLU A 282 -29.25 5.03 -8.93
C GLU A 282 -28.75 5.30 -10.35
N GLY A 283 -27.81 4.48 -10.82
CA GLY A 283 -27.21 4.58 -12.15
C GLY A 283 -25.99 5.51 -12.18
N ALA A 284 -25.30 5.50 -13.32
CA ALA A 284 -24.10 6.31 -13.49
C ALA A 284 -24.45 7.81 -13.58
N ILE A 285 -23.73 8.64 -12.83
CA ILE A 285 -23.96 10.09 -12.76
C ILE A 285 -23.00 10.90 -13.65
N ALA A 286 -21.89 10.30 -14.08
CA ALA A 286 -20.92 10.91 -15.00
C ALA A 286 -20.13 9.83 -15.75
N THR A 287 -19.43 10.24 -16.81
CA THR A 287 -18.45 9.41 -17.51
C THR A 287 -17.17 10.19 -17.75
N GLN A 288 -16.04 9.49 -17.74
CA GLN A 288 -14.71 10.06 -18.01
C GLN A 288 -13.88 9.05 -18.79
N VAL A 289 -13.11 9.51 -19.78
CA VAL A 289 -12.19 8.66 -20.52
C VAL A 289 -10.77 8.94 -20.07
N VAL A 290 -10.02 7.89 -19.72
CA VAL A 290 -8.60 7.96 -19.35
C VAL A 290 -7.87 6.85 -20.09
N ASN A 291 -6.87 7.23 -20.88
CA ASN A 291 -6.05 6.34 -21.72
C ASN A 291 -6.88 5.32 -22.55
N GLY A 292 -7.99 5.78 -23.13
CA GLY A 292 -8.87 4.96 -23.96
C GLY A 292 -9.87 4.07 -23.19
N THR A 293 -9.71 3.93 -21.87
CA THR A 293 -10.71 3.27 -21.01
C THR A 293 -11.79 4.26 -20.61
N THR A 294 -13.05 3.88 -20.81
CA THR A 294 -14.19 4.68 -20.34
C THR A 294 -14.55 4.24 -18.92
N PHE A 295 -14.69 5.21 -18.03
CA PHE A 295 -15.15 5.00 -16.66
C PHE A 295 -16.53 5.62 -16.46
N SER A 296 -17.40 4.91 -15.76
CA SER A 296 -18.71 5.40 -15.31
C SER A 296 -18.68 5.65 -13.81
N LEU A 297 -19.09 6.84 -13.39
CA LEU A 297 -19.13 7.25 -11.99
C LEU A 297 -20.45 6.84 -11.35
N TYR A 298 -20.38 6.17 -10.21
CA TYR A 298 -21.49 5.87 -9.32
C TYR A 298 -21.23 6.55 -7.98
N SER A 299 -22.31 6.91 -7.27
CA SER A 299 -22.16 7.54 -5.96
C SER A 299 -23.25 7.13 -4.99
N GLY A 300 -22.87 7.04 -3.71
CA GLY A 300 -23.80 6.89 -2.59
C GLY A 300 -23.06 7.07 -1.27
N VAL A 301 -23.57 6.46 -0.20
CA VAL A 301 -23.04 6.61 1.15
C VAL A 301 -22.81 5.24 1.77
N ASN A 302 -21.62 5.01 2.34
CA ASN A 302 -21.29 3.74 2.99
C ASN A 302 -21.81 3.67 4.44
N GLY A 303 -21.57 2.54 5.12
CA GLY A 303 -22.01 2.31 6.50
C GLY A 303 -21.38 3.25 7.55
N LEU A 304 -20.27 3.92 7.21
CA LEU A 304 -19.59 4.91 8.05
C LEU A 304 -20.09 6.35 7.80
N GLY A 305 -20.99 6.54 6.83
CA GLY A 305 -21.51 7.86 6.47
C GLY A 305 -20.60 8.64 5.52
N GLN A 306 -19.57 7.99 4.96
CA GLN A 306 -18.67 8.59 3.97
C GLN A 306 -19.38 8.65 2.61
N SER A 307 -19.14 9.72 1.86
CA SER A 307 -19.61 9.82 0.46
C SER A 307 -18.67 9.00 -0.42
N VAL A 308 -19.20 7.93 -1.00
CA VAL A 308 -18.43 7.02 -1.85
C VAL A 308 -18.69 7.36 -3.32
N LEU A 309 -17.61 7.47 -4.08
CA LEU A 309 -17.61 7.76 -5.51
C LEU A 309 -16.78 6.71 -6.22
N SER A 310 -17.43 5.83 -6.98
CA SER A 310 -16.77 4.70 -7.64
C SER A 310 -16.78 4.89 -9.15
N TRP A 311 -15.60 5.11 -9.72
CA TRP A 311 -15.37 5.02 -11.16
C TRP A 311 -15.20 3.57 -11.58
N VAL A 312 -16.12 3.03 -12.36
CA VAL A 312 -16.05 1.64 -12.85
C VAL A 312 -15.68 1.63 -14.32
N ALA A 313 -14.59 0.94 -14.67
CA ALA A 313 -14.18 0.76 -16.05
C ALA A 313 -15.23 -0.01 -16.86
N SER A 314 -15.45 0.38 -18.12
CA SER A 314 -16.40 -0.27 -19.03
C SER A 314 -16.16 -1.77 -19.20
N ASP A 315 -14.90 -2.20 -19.14
CA ASP A 315 -14.48 -3.59 -19.28
C ASP A 315 -14.13 -4.26 -17.94
N ALA A 316 -14.53 -3.67 -16.79
CA ALA A 316 -14.22 -4.20 -15.47
C ALA A 316 -14.67 -5.67 -15.28
N ALA A 317 -15.78 -6.08 -15.91
CA ALA A 317 -16.27 -7.45 -15.88
C ALA A 317 -15.33 -8.47 -16.56
N ALA A 318 -14.51 -8.03 -17.51
CA ALA A 318 -13.47 -8.83 -18.15
C ALA A 318 -12.07 -8.61 -17.50
N GLY A 319 -11.95 -7.59 -16.65
CA GLY A 319 -10.71 -7.19 -15.99
C GLY A 319 -9.80 -6.35 -16.90
N VAL A 320 -9.58 -5.10 -16.51
CA VAL A 320 -8.55 -4.21 -17.10
C VAL A 320 -7.20 -4.56 -16.47
N GLN A 321 -6.61 -5.66 -16.93
CA GLN A 321 -5.41 -6.28 -16.35
C GLN A 321 -4.16 -5.41 -16.46
N THR A 322 -4.00 -4.72 -17.59
CA THR A 322 -2.89 -3.79 -17.84
C THR A 322 -3.45 -2.39 -18.02
N PHE A 323 -2.99 -1.46 -17.19
CA PHE A 323 -3.41 -0.08 -17.25
C PHE A 323 -2.25 0.83 -16.85
N ASN A 324 -1.95 1.84 -17.66
CA ASN A 324 -0.88 2.81 -17.41
C ASN A 324 -1.39 4.19 -17.84
N ALA A 325 -1.70 5.06 -16.90
CA ALA A 325 -2.25 6.38 -17.18
C ALA A 325 -2.07 7.37 -16.02
N ASP A 326 -2.26 8.64 -16.33
CA ASP A 326 -2.60 9.65 -15.31
C ASP A 326 -4.07 9.51 -14.93
N ILE A 327 -4.34 9.12 -13.68
CA ILE A 327 -5.68 8.99 -13.11
C ILE A 327 -6.16 10.27 -12.41
N GLY A 328 -5.34 11.32 -12.35
CA GLY A 328 -5.68 12.64 -11.80
C GLY A 328 -7.01 13.22 -12.29
N PRO A 329 -7.38 13.11 -13.58
CA PRO A 329 -8.67 13.57 -14.08
C PRO A 329 -9.89 12.92 -13.43
N LEU A 330 -9.78 11.66 -12.96
CA LEU A 330 -10.85 10.96 -12.24
C LEU A 330 -11.08 11.53 -10.83
N LEU A 331 -10.07 12.19 -10.26
CA LEU A 331 -10.18 12.85 -8.97
C LEU A 331 -10.64 14.31 -9.12
N GLN A 332 -9.99 15.06 -10.02
CA GLN A 332 -10.26 16.50 -10.20
C GLN A 332 -11.65 16.76 -10.79
N GLY A 333 -12.22 15.82 -11.54
CA GLY A 333 -13.54 15.90 -12.15
C GLY A 333 -14.73 15.77 -11.20
N LEU A 334 -14.51 15.60 -9.89
CA LEU A 334 -15.58 15.28 -8.92
C LEU A 334 -16.29 16.50 -8.32
N THR A 335 -15.75 17.71 -8.51
CA THR A 335 -16.35 18.94 -7.97
C THR A 335 -17.76 19.14 -8.53
N GLY A 336 -18.75 19.22 -7.64
CA GLY A 336 -20.16 19.39 -8.01
C GLY A 336 -20.92 18.08 -8.31
N LEU A 337 -20.26 16.93 -8.21
CA LEU A 337 -20.87 15.60 -8.40
C LEU A 337 -21.15 14.87 -7.06
N GLY A 338 -21.15 15.59 -5.94
CA GLY A 338 -21.25 15.00 -4.60
C GLY A 338 -19.93 14.49 -4.02
N GLY A 339 -18.83 14.66 -4.76
CA GLY A 339 -17.47 14.31 -4.34
C GLY A 339 -16.68 15.47 -3.73
N PRO A 340 -15.36 15.27 -3.56
CA PRO A 340 -14.46 16.32 -3.07
C PRO A 340 -14.35 17.48 -4.06
N THR A 341 -14.01 18.64 -3.51
CA THR A 341 -13.64 19.85 -4.23
C THR A 341 -12.13 19.93 -4.40
N VAL A 342 -11.65 20.80 -5.30
CA VAL A 342 -10.21 21.01 -5.50
C VAL A 342 -9.48 21.54 -4.25
N ASN A 343 -10.19 22.02 -3.23
CA ASN A 343 -9.60 22.51 -1.98
C ASN A 343 -9.54 21.42 -0.88
N ASP A 344 -10.10 20.24 -1.13
CA ASP A 344 -9.99 19.10 -0.21
C ASP A 344 -8.62 18.41 -0.40
N TYR A 345 -8.19 17.67 0.60
CA TYR A 345 -6.92 16.98 0.65
C TYR A 345 -7.06 15.51 0.26
N LEU A 346 -6.18 15.04 -0.61
CA LEU A 346 -5.89 13.62 -0.81
C LEU A 346 -4.88 13.19 0.26
N GLY A 347 -5.28 12.30 1.16
CA GLY A 347 -4.41 11.82 2.25
C GLY A 347 -4.03 10.35 2.16
N TYR A 348 -4.72 9.57 1.33
CA TYR A 348 -4.50 8.14 1.18
C TYR A 348 -4.72 7.71 -0.27
N ILE A 349 -3.84 6.85 -0.78
CA ILE A 349 -4.06 6.11 -2.02
C ILE A 349 -3.51 4.69 -1.86
N ALA A 350 -4.32 3.70 -2.22
CA ALA A 350 -3.91 2.30 -2.26
C ALA A 350 -4.49 1.57 -3.47
N PHE A 351 -3.86 0.47 -3.85
CA PHE A 351 -4.34 -0.42 -4.90
C PHE A 351 -4.49 -1.83 -4.35
N GLY A 352 -5.61 -2.49 -4.64
CA GLY A 352 -5.89 -3.81 -4.08
C GLY A 352 -7.13 -4.48 -4.63
N SER A 353 -7.59 -5.48 -3.90
CA SER A 353 -8.78 -6.26 -4.25
C SER A 353 -9.64 -6.51 -3.02
N GLU A 354 -10.95 -6.25 -3.14
CA GLU A 354 -11.93 -6.64 -2.13
C GLU A 354 -12.34 -8.11 -2.31
N ALA A 355 -12.27 -8.88 -1.23
CA ALA A 355 -12.66 -10.29 -1.19
C ALA A 355 -14.07 -10.43 -0.63
N LEU A 356 -15.05 -10.88 -1.45
CA LEU A 356 -16.44 -11.02 -1.04
C LEU A 356 -16.86 -12.49 -0.91
N ASP A 357 -16.69 -13.29 -1.97
CA ASP A 357 -17.12 -14.70 -2.01
C ASP A 357 -16.27 -15.50 -2.99
N SER A 358 -15.95 -16.75 -2.64
CA SER A 358 -15.48 -17.74 -3.60
C SER A 358 -15.74 -19.17 -3.09
N ALA A 359 -16.18 -20.04 -4.00
CA ALA A 359 -16.44 -21.44 -3.70
C ALA A 359 -15.15 -22.27 -3.55
N THR A 360 -14.03 -21.77 -4.06
CA THR A 360 -12.71 -22.44 -4.01
C THR A 360 -11.63 -21.41 -3.70
N ASN A 361 -10.40 -21.85 -3.45
CA ASN A 361 -9.28 -20.92 -3.39
C ASN A 361 -9.13 -20.19 -4.73
N VAL A 362 -8.88 -18.89 -4.64
CA VAL A 362 -8.56 -18.00 -5.74
C VAL A 362 -7.33 -17.18 -5.36
N THR A 363 -6.55 -16.80 -6.37
CA THR A 363 -5.35 -15.98 -6.18
C THR A 363 -5.42 -14.73 -7.06
N PHE A 364 -5.33 -13.56 -6.43
CA PHE A 364 -4.99 -12.30 -7.09
C PHE A 364 -3.48 -12.14 -7.08
N TYR A 365 -2.91 -11.74 -8.21
CA TYR A 365 -1.49 -11.47 -8.34
C TYR A 365 -1.29 -10.13 -9.05
N ASN A 366 -0.58 -9.22 -8.39
CA ASN A 366 -0.14 -7.97 -8.95
C ASN A 366 1.35 -8.05 -9.26
N LYS A 367 1.63 -8.15 -10.56
CA LYS A 367 2.96 -8.36 -11.13
C LYS A 367 3.69 -7.06 -11.38
N VAL A 368 2.97 -6.02 -11.78
CA VAL A 368 3.51 -4.66 -11.92
C VAL A 368 2.60 -3.72 -11.18
N LEU A 369 3.19 -2.84 -10.38
CA LEU A 369 2.52 -1.67 -9.86
C LEU A 369 3.51 -0.53 -9.74
N SER A 370 3.10 0.64 -10.19
CA SER A 370 3.79 1.90 -9.94
C SER A 370 2.76 2.98 -9.67
N MET A 371 2.99 3.75 -8.60
CA MET A 371 2.13 4.87 -8.21
C MET A 371 2.99 6.08 -7.88
N ASP A 372 2.66 7.23 -8.45
CA ASP A 372 3.35 8.48 -8.20
C ASP A 372 2.37 9.66 -8.24
N VAL A 373 2.38 10.48 -7.19
CA VAL A 373 1.57 11.70 -7.10
C VAL A 373 2.50 12.89 -7.27
N ILE A 374 2.34 13.59 -8.39
CA ILE A 374 3.19 14.71 -8.77
C ILE A 374 2.50 16.00 -8.32
N SER A 375 3.19 16.82 -7.54
CA SER A 375 2.72 18.16 -7.18
C SER A 375 3.03 19.20 -8.28
N LEU A 376 2.37 20.35 -8.25
CA LEU A 376 2.67 21.51 -9.10
C LEU A 376 4.01 22.19 -8.77
#